data_AF-F0H304-F1
#
_entry.id   AF-F0H304-F1
#
_cell.length_a   1.000
_cell.length_b   1.000
_cell.length_c   1.000
_cell.angle_alpha   90.00
_cell.angle_beta   90.00
_cell.angle_gamma   90.00
#
_symmetry.space_group_name_H-M   'P 1'
#
loop_
_entity.id
_entity.type
_entity.pdbx_description
1 polymer ?
#
loop_
_entity_poly.entity_id
_entity_poly.type
_entity_poly.pdbx_seq_one_letter_code
_entity_poly.pdbx_strand_id
1 'polypeptide(L)'
;MNSIENNNNMSKLIKNRREELGLTIEQAAKKANVGTRTRSRYESGNPIRQDKIKGILVALRWSKFPNDEETDVENYLDEYRTHDAWSETINDLYGKYAAIAFCIGSDILSDDIMMDIEELSSLPKGSHIGQLNASNLQLSLPEEFLMDYDYNFLIKLKRALNQLIIKAVKGDDFIAHKPIEEIILKSIIDKAELLMQEMLINLNKDDFEDFQYWDEWIYDMFGDNDIEIFLYSDMSFPIADDYKFDNWFEDRFYVNDDE
;
A
#
# COMPACT_ATOMS: atom_id res chain seq x y z
N MET A 1 23.37 -4.73 8.92
CA MET A 1 22.48 -4.05 9.89
C MET A 1 22.64 -2.57 9.62
N ASN A 2 21.69 -1.97 8.92
CA ASN A 2 21.76 -0.58 8.53
C ASN A 2 21.44 0.31 9.75
N SER A 3 22.28 1.31 10.01
CA SER A 3 22.13 2.27 11.10
C SER A 3 22.41 3.66 10.56
N ILE A 4 21.63 4.65 10.97
CA ILE A 4 21.87 6.05 10.64
C ILE A 4 22.90 6.63 11.61
N GLU A 5 23.84 7.41 11.09
CA GLU A 5 24.78 8.17 11.89
C GLU A 5 24.04 9.20 12.75
N ASN A 6 24.16 9.05 14.07
CA ASN A 6 23.59 9.98 15.02
C ASN A 6 24.69 10.95 15.46
N ASN A 7 24.93 11.96 14.63
CA ASN A 7 25.96 12.95 14.90
C ASN A 7 25.66 13.76 16.17
N ASN A 8 26.68 14.47 16.69
CA ASN A 8 26.57 15.26 17.92
C ASN A 8 25.50 16.37 17.87
N ASN A 9 25.02 16.75 16.67
CA ASN A 9 23.94 17.71 16.53
C ASN A 9 22.57 17.03 16.69
N MET A 10 22.39 15.86 16.05
CA MET A 10 21.18 15.05 16.13
C MET A 10 20.87 14.58 17.56
N SER A 11 21.87 14.11 18.29
CA SER A 11 21.71 13.66 19.67
C SER A 11 21.24 14.77 20.61
N LYS A 12 21.72 16.01 20.39
CA LYS A 12 21.26 17.20 21.10
C LYS A 12 19.82 17.56 20.74
N LEU A 13 19.45 17.50 19.46
CA LEU A 13 18.08 17.76 19.02
C LEU A 13 17.10 16.76 19.65
N ILE A 14 17.43 15.46 19.63
CA ILE A 14 16.63 14.39 20.26
C ILE A 14 16.43 14.66 21.75
N LYS A 15 17.50 15.05 22.45
CA LYS A 15 17.46 15.38 23.88
C LYS A 15 16.60 16.62 24.15
N ASN A 16 16.84 17.71 23.44
CA ASN A 16 16.12 18.97 23.61
C ASN A 16 14.63 18.78 23.36
N ARG A 17 14.26 18.07 22.28
CA ARG A 17 12.85 17.81 21.97
C ARG A 17 12.16 16.97 23.04
N ARG A 18 12.85 15.98 23.61
CA ARG A 18 12.30 15.21 24.74
C ARG A 18 12.01 16.11 25.93
N GLU A 19 12.92 17.04 26.24
CA GLU A 19 12.79 17.99 27.34
C GLU A 19 11.66 19.01 27.08
N GLU A 20 11.52 19.51 25.85
CA GLU A 20 10.39 20.36 25.44
C GLU A 20 9.03 19.68 25.62
N LEU A 21 8.96 18.38 25.36
CA LEU A 21 7.74 17.59 25.56
C LEU A 21 7.49 17.21 27.02
N GLY A 22 8.35 17.66 27.95
CA GLY A 22 8.25 17.34 29.37
C GLY A 22 8.43 15.86 29.70
N LEU A 23 9.11 15.10 28.83
CA LEU A 23 9.26 13.65 28.99
C LEU A 23 10.55 13.30 29.74
N THR A 24 10.44 12.36 30.69
CA THR A 24 11.62 11.69 31.25
C THR A 24 12.24 10.75 30.21
N ILE A 25 13.52 10.38 30.40
CA ILE A 25 14.20 9.42 29.53
C ILE A 25 13.44 8.07 29.50
N GLU A 26 12.91 7.64 30.64
CA GLU A 26 12.13 6.40 30.76
C GLU A 26 10.80 6.47 29.99
N GLN A 27 10.08 7.58 30.10
CA GLN A 27 8.83 7.80 29.36
C GLN A 27 9.07 7.84 27.85
N ALA A 28 10.11 8.54 27.41
CA ALA A 28 10.48 8.59 26.00
C ALA A 28 10.95 7.23 25.47
N ALA A 29 11.68 6.45 26.28
CA ALA A 29 12.09 5.10 25.93
C ALA A 29 10.89 4.15 25.78
N LYS A 30 9.94 4.21 26.74
CA LYS A 30 8.69 3.44 26.69
C LYS A 30 7.87 3.78 25.44
N LYS A 31 7.70 5.07 25.13
CA LYS A 31 6.97 5.52 23.93
C LYS A 31 7.66 5.08 22.62
N ALA A 32 8.98 5.00 22.62
CA ALA A 32 9.76 4.57 21.46
C ALA A 32 9.93 3.05 21.35
N ASN A 33 9.35 2.26 22.26
CA ASN A 33 9.54 0.82 22.36
C ASN A 33 11.04 0.41 22.41
N VAL A 34 11.83 1.14 23.20
CA VAL A 34 13.26 0.85 23.43
C VAL A 34 13.58 0.85 24.93
N GLY A 35 14.68 0.21 25.31
CA GLY A 35 15.17 0.27 26.69
C GLY A 35 15.72 1.66 27.06
N THR A 36 15.57 2.06 28.33
CA THR A 36 16.07 3.35 28.86
C THR A 36 17.55 3.60 28.56
N ARG A 37 18.38 2.55 28.65
CA ARG A 37 19.81 2.63 28.33
C ARG A 37 20.06 2.87 26.84
N THR A 38 19.24 2.29 25.98
CA THR A 38 19.29 2.49 24.53
C THR A 38 18.89 3.92 24.18
N ARG A 39 17.84 4.47 24.81
CA ARG A 39 17.43 5.87 24.66
C ARG A 39 18.55 6.83 25.07
N SER A 40 19.17 6.60 26.22
CA SER A 40 20.30 7.41 26.71
C SER A 40 21.50 7.39 25.75
N ARG A 41 21.80 6.23 25.14
CA ARG A 41 22.85 6.13 24.11
C ARG A 41 22.56 7.00 22.88
N TYR A 42 21.32 7.05 22.41
CA TYR A 42 20.93 7.91 21.29
C TYR A 42 21.07 9.40 21.65
N GLU A 43 20.68 9.80 22.86
CA GLU A 43 20.89 11.17 23.36
C GLU A 43 22.39 11.51 23.61
N SER A 44 23.28 10.52 23.46
CA SER A 44 24.73 10.67 23.61
C SER A 44 25.50 10.48 22.30
N GLY A 45 24.82 10.47 21.14
CA GLY A 45 25.46 10.39 19.81
C GLY A 45 25.83 8.98 19.35
N ASN A 46 25.25 7.93 19.92
CA ASN A 46 25.43 6.58 19.38
C ASN A 46 24.52 6.38 18.16
N PRO A 47 24.99 5.67 17.12
CA PRO A 47 24.20 5.37 15.92
C PRO A 47 22.83 4.78 16.24
N ILE A 48 21.82 5.18 15.46
CA ILE A 48 20.44 4.71 15.61
C ILE A 48 20.22 3.60 14.59
N ARG A 49 19.79 2.43 15.05
CA ARG A 49 19.45 1.33 14.14
C ARG A 49 18.18 1.67 13.37
N GLN A 50 18.10 1.26 12.10
CA GLN A 50 16.99 1.60 11.22
C GLN A 50 15.63 1.17 11.79
N ASP A 51 15.56 -0.03 12.39
CA ASP A 51 14.36 -0.57 13.05
C ASP A 51 13.87 0.26 14.26
N LYS A 52 14.67 1.21 14.76
CA LYS A 52 14.34 2.05 15.93
C LYS A 52 13.95 3.47 15.57
N ILE A 53 14.08 3.87 14.30
CA ILE A 53 13.78 5.24 13.86
C ILE A 53 12.31 5.58 14.09
N LYS A 54 11.38 4.74 13.61
CA LYS A 54 9.92 4.93 13.76
C LYS A 54 9.52 5.20 15.21
N GLY A 55 9.99 4.36 16.14
CA GLY A 55 9.70 4.53 17.57
C GLY A 55 10.24 5.85 18.13
N ILE A 56 11.43 6.27 17.70
CA ILE A 56 12.03 7.53 18.16
C ILE A 56 11.25 8.75 17.64
N LEU A 57 10.89 8.75 16.35
CA LEU A 57 10.12 9.82 15.71
C LEU A 57 8.74 9.98 16.37
N VAL A 58 8.01 8.87 16.55
CA VAL A 58 6.71 8.84 17.27
C VAL A 58 6.84 9.39 18.69
N ALA A 59 7.87 8.97 19.44
CA ALA A 59 8.07 9.43 20.81
C ALA A 59 8.37 10.93 20.92
N LEU A 60 8.98 11.51 19.88
CA LEU A 60 9.38 12.93 19.82
C LEU A 60 8.38 13.82 19.07
N ARG A 61 7.29 13.25 18.54
CA ARG A 61 6.33 13.96 17.67
C ARG A 61 7.06 14.67 16.52
N TRP A 62 7.96 13.94 15.87
CA TRP A 62 8.67 14.36 14.69
C TRP A 62 8.25 13.49 13.51
N SER A 63 8.07 14.10 12.35
CA SER A 63 7.80 13.41 11.08
C SER A 63 9.09 12.83 10.48
N LYS A 64 10.19 13.60 10.54
CA LYS A 64 11.55 13.18 10.16
C LYS A 64 12.59 13.77 11.11
N PHE A 65 13.85 13.36 10.98
CA PHE A 65 14.92 13.98 11.75
C PHE A 65 15.24 15.39 11.22
N PRO A 66 15.54 16.40 12.07
CA PRO A 66 15.64 17.79 11.64
C PRO A 66 16.84 18.18 10.75
N ASN A 67 17.56 17.21 10.19
CA ASN A 67 18.71 17.42 9.29
C ASN A 67 18.75 16.40 8.13
N ASP A 68 17.69 15.60 7.93
CA ASP A 68 17.58 14.90 6.64
C ASP A 68 17.34 15.98 5.59
N GLU A 69 18.26 16.08 4.63
CA GLU A 69 18.13 16.96 3.47
C GLU A 69 16.70 16.83 2.94
N GLU A 70 16.04 17.96 2.66
CA GLU A 70 14.72 17.93 2.05
C GLU A 70 14.84 17.22 0.71
N THR A 71 14.52 15.92 0.69
CA THR A 71 14.06 15.28 -0.54
C THR A 71 12.81 16.05 -0.91
N ASP A 72 12.95 16.91 -1.90
CA ASP A 72 11.89 17.76 -2.41
C ASP A 72 10.81 16.84 -2.98
N VAL A 73 9.79 16.58 -2.16
CA VAL A 73 8.66 15.68 -2.48
C VAL A 73 8.05 16.08 -3.82
N GLU A 74 8.06 17.37 -4.13
CA GLU A 74 7.54 17.93 -5.37
C GLU A 74 8.26 17.37 -6.62
N ASN A 75 9.57 17.10 -6.55
CA ASN A 75 10.31 16.45 -7.66
C ASN A 75 9.93 14.97 -7.84
N TYR A 76 9.53 14.26 -6.78
CA TYR A 76 9.07 12.87 -6.86
C TYR A 76 7.65 12.77 -7.42
N LEU A 77 6.79 13.75 -7.13
CA LEU A 77 5.42 13.82 -7.64
C LEU A 77 5.38 14.02 -9.17
N ASP A 78 6.29 14.84 -9.70
CA ASP A 78 6.35 15.13 -11.13
C ASP A 78 6.71 13.90 -11.97
N GLU A 79 7.47 12.95 -11.41
CA GLU A 79 7.80 11.69 -12.09
C GLU A 79 6.54 10.86 -12.37
N TYR A 80 5.68 10.69 -11.37
CA TYR A 80 4.45 9.90 -11.49
C TYR A 80 3.38 10.54 -12.37
N ARG A 81 3.35 11.88 -12.50
CA ARG A 81 2.44 12.57 -13.44
C ARG A 81 2.68 12.20 -14.90
N THR A 82 3.87 11.69 -15.22
CA THR A 82 4.22 11.22 -16.57
C THR A 82 4.04 9.71 -16.75
N HIS A 83 3.57 9.02 -15.70
CA HIS A 83 3.36 7.57 -15.71
C HIS A 83 2.17 7.19 -16.59
N ASP A 84 2.26 6.06 -17.30
CA ASP A 84 1.21 5.59 -18.22
C ASP A 84 -0.11 5.27 -17.51
N ALA A 85 -0.04 4.90 -16.23
CA ALA A 85 -1.20 4.64 -15.38
C ALA A 85 -1.68 5.88 -14.57
N TRP A 86 -1.07 7.05 -14.78
CA TRP A 86 -1.49 8.27 -14.08
C TRP A 86 -2.93 8.64 -14.44
N SER A 87 -3.76 8.82 -13.41
CA SER A 87 -5.16 9.21 -13.56
C SER A 87 -5.40 10.55 -12.91
N GLU A 88 -5.71 11.56 -13.73
CA GLU A 88 -6.18 12.85 -13.22
C GLU A 88 -7.51 12.72 -12.47
N THR A 89 -8.37 11.77 -12.87
CA THR A 89 -9.63 11.52 -12.17
C THR A 89 -9.42 11.01 -10.75
N ILE A 90 -8.50 10.05 -10.54
CA ILE A 90 -8.18 9.59 -9.17
C ILE A 90 -7.53 10.74 -8.38
N ASN A 91 -6.64 11.51 -9.00
CA ASN A 91 -6.00 12.65 -8.35
C ASN A 91 -7.02 13.73 -7.93
N ASP A 92 -7.97 14.08 -8.79
CA ASP A 92 -8.98 15.10 -8.52
C ASP A 92 -10.03 14.65 -7.48
N LEU A 93 -10.41 13.36 -7.48
CA LEU A 93 -11.42 12.82 -6.57
C LEU A 93 -10.85 12.41 -5.20
N TYR A 94 -9.68 11.78 -5.19
CA TYR A 94 -9.12 11.09 -4.03
C TYR A 94 -7.73 11.59 -3.61
N GLY A 95 -7.16 12.51 -4.39
CA GLY A 95 -5.90 13.17 -4.08
C GLY A 95 -4.68 12.51 -4.71
N LYS A 96 -3.57 13.26 -4.69
CA LYS A 96 -2.32 12.90 -5.37
C LYS A 96 -1.72 11.58 -4.91
N TYR A 97 -1.81 11.25 -3.62
CA TYR A 97 -1.23 10.02 -3.09
C TYR A 97 -2.03 8.77 -3.46
N ALA A 98 -3.36 8.90 -3.64
CA ALA A 98 -4.18 7.84 -4.21
C ALA A 98 -3.76 7.54 -5.67
N ALA A 99 -3.56 8.58 -6.48
CA ALA A 99 -3.11 8.43 -7.87
C ALA A 99 -1.71 7.81 -7.99
N ILE A 100 -0.79 8.16 -7.08
CA ILE A 100 0.55 7.58 -7.01
C ILE A 100 0.48 6.10 -6.59
N ALA A 101 -0.26 5.80 -5.54
CA ALA A 101 -0.46 4.42 -5.10
C ALA A 101 -1.06 3.56 -6.21
N PHE A 102 -2.02 4.11 -6.97
CA PHE A 102 -2.58 3.46 -8.14
C PHE A 102 -1.51 3.15 -9.19
N CYS A 103 -0.64 4.11 -9.53
CA CYS A 103 0.46 3.89 -10.47
C CYS A 103 1.39 2.77 -9.99
N ILE A 104 1.95 2.91 -8.79
CA ILE A 104 2.90 1.97 -8.19
C ILE A 104 2.31 0.57 -8.11
N GLY A 105 1.12 0.45 -7.53
CA GLY A 105 0.47 -0.83 -7.31
C GLY A 105 0.09 -1.52 -8.60
N SER A 106 -0.33 -0.76 -9.62
CA SER A 106 -0.70 -1.31 -10.92
C SER A 106 0.50 -1.93 -11.66
N ASP A 107 1.67 -1.30 -11.59
CA ASP A 107 2.91 -1.83 -12.16
C ASP A 107 3.34 -3.12 -11.48
N ILE A 108 3.42 -3.10 -10.15
CA ILE A 108 3.82 -4.27 -9.36
C ILE A 108 2.85 -5.43 -9.60
N LEU A 109 1.55 -5.18 -9.56
CA LEU A 109 0.53 -6.21 -9.79
C LEU A 109 0.61 -6.77 -11.21
N SER A 110 0.87 -5.92 -12.21
CA SER A 110 1.06 -6.35 -13.61
C SER A 110 2.25 -7.30 -13.74
N ASP A 111 3.39 -6.96 -13.12
CA ASP A 111 4.58 -7.81 -13.11
C ASP A 111 4.33 -9.14 -12.38
N ASP A 112 3.66 -9.10 -11.23
CA ASP A 112 3.28 -10.30 -10.47
C ASP A 112 2.40 -11.25 -11.29
N ILE A 113 1.38 -10.70 -11.97
CA ILE A 113 0.52 -11.49 -12.88
C ILE A 113 1.34 -12.09 -14.02
N MET A 114 2.26 -11.33 -14.62
CA MET A 114 3.07 -11.83 -15.74
C MET A 114 4.04 -12.93 -15.31
N MET A 115 4.69 -12.80 -14.15
CA MET A 115 5.58 -13.81 -13.60
C MET A 115 4.85 -15.14 -13.34
N ASP A 116 3.69 -15.09 -12.69
CA ASP A 116 2.91 -16.29 -12.41
C ASP A 116 2.35 -16.92 -13.70
N ILE A 117 1.95 -16.11 -14.70
CA ILE A 117 1.56 -16.60 -16.04
C ILE A 117 2.72 -17.32 -16.72
N GLU A 118 3.93 -16.77 -16.66
CA GLU A 118 5.12 -17.35 -17.27
C GLU A 118 5.43 -18.72 -16.66
N GLU A 119 5.42 -18.84 -15.33
CA GLU A 119 5.68 -20.12 -14.66
C GLU A 119 4.58 -21.15 -14.98
N LEU A 120 3.30 -20.75 -14.91
CA LEU A 120 2.18 -21.63 -15.27
C LEU A 120 2.22 -22.09 -16.73
N SER A 121 2.77 -21.30 -17.64
CA SER A 121 2.87 -21.67 -19.06
C SER A 121 3.74 -22.90 -19.31
N SER A 122 4.63 -23.23 -18.36
CA SER A 122 5.51 -24.39 -18.40
C SER A 122 4.88 -25.65 -17.79
N LEU A 123 3.72 -25.52 -17.13
CA LEU A 123 3.05 -26.59 -16.41
C LEU A 123 1.90 -27.21 -17.23
N PRO A 124 1.44 -28.43 -16.88
CA PRO A 124 0.29 -29.06 -17.52
C PRO A 124 -0.98 -28.20 -17.41
N LYS A 125 -1.86 -28.32 -18.41
CA LYS A 125 -3.20 -27.69 -18.36
C LYS A 125 -3.94 -28.13 -17.09
N GLY A 126 -4.50 -27.16 -16.37
CA GLY A 126 -5.18 -27.37 -15.10
C GLY A 126 -4.30 -27.13 -13.87
N SER A 127 -3.03 -26.78 -14.06
CA SER A 127 -2.21 -26.22 -12.98
C SER A 127 -2.67 -24.82 -12.57
N HIS A 128 -2.46 -24.50 -11.30
CA HIS A 128 -2.89 -23.26 -10.65
C HIS A 128 -1.74 -22.67 -9.79
N ILE A 129 -1.86 -21.41 -9.37
CA ILE A 129 -0.73 -20.70 -8.73
C ILE A 129 -0.23 -21.37 -7.44
N GLY A 130 -1.10 -22.09 -6.72
CA GLY A 130 -0.72 -22.86 -5.53
C GLY A 130 0.22 -24.04 -5.79
N GLN A 131 0.54 -24.33 -7.05
CA GLN A 131 1.51 -25.35 -7.47
C GLN A 131 2.84 -24.76 -7.95
N LEU A 132 2.95 -23.43 -8.00
CA LEU A 132 4.20 -22.74 -8.36
C LEU A 132 5.22 -22.84 -7.23
N ASN A 133 6.50 -22.70 -7.58
CA ASN A 133 7.56 -22.72 -6.55
C ASN A 133 7.51 -21.45 -5.69
N ALA A 134 7.16 -20.32 -6.30
CA ALA A 134 6.94 -19.04 -5.65
C ALA A 134 5.92 -18.23 -6.47
N SER A 135 4.71 -18.07 -5.94
CA SER A 135 3.69 -17.20 -6.54
C SER A 135 3.66 -15.86 -5.82
N ASN A 136 3.70 -14.77 -6.58
CA ASN A 136 3.57 -13.42 -6.01
C ASN A 136 2.12 -13.01 -5.75
N LEU A 137 1.17 -13.73 -6.37
CA LEU A 137 -0.28 -13.51 -6.21
C LEU A 137 -0.91 -14.35 -5.12
N GLN A 138 -0.28 -15.44 -4.69
CA GLN A 138 -0.83 -16.36 -3.69
C GLN A 138 -1.19 -15.67 -2.36
N LEU A 139 -0.47 -14.59 -1.99
CA LEU A 139 -0.73 -13.82 -0.77
C LEU A 139 -1.60 -12.57 -1.02
N SER A 140 -1.97 -12.29 -2.27
CA SER A 140 -2.73 -11.10 -2.66
C SER A 140 -4.16 -11.43 -3.06
N LEU A 141 -4.39 -12.64 -3.56
CA LEU A 141 -5.72 -13.14 -3.88
C LEU A 141 -6.31 -13.91 -2.69
N PRO A 142 -7.64 -13.95 -2.54
CA PRO A 142 -8.32 -14.71 -1.49
C PRO A 142 -7.91 -16.19 -1.47
N GLU A 143 -7.59 -16.75 -0.31
CA GLU A 143 -7.01 -18.09 -0.23
C GLU A 143 -8.01 -19.21 -0.55
N GLU A 144 -9.30 -18.95 -0.38
CA GLU A 144 -10.39 -19.91 -0.56
C GLU A 144 -10.49 -20.45 -1.98
N PHE A 145 -10.04 -19.67 -2.97
CA PHE A 145 -10.09 -20.02 -4.40
C PHE A 145 -8.71 -20.33 -4.98
N LEU A 146 -7.72 -20.66 -4.15
CA LEU A 146 -6.33 -20.92 -4.56
C LEU A 146 -6.20 -21.95 -5.70
N MET A 147 -7.11 -22.91 -5.76
CA MET A 147 -7.12 -23.96 -6.80
C MET A 147 -7.73 -23.51 -8.13
N ASP A 148 -8.48 -22.41 -8.12
CA ASP A 148 -9.17 -21.87 -9.30
C ASP A 148 -8.34 -20.83 -10.05
N TYR A 149 -7.25 -20.35 -9.44
CA TYR A 149 -6.29 -19.42 -10.06
C TYR A 149 -5.37 -20.11 -11.06
N ASP A 150 -5.94 -20.54 -12.18
CA ASP A 150 -5.24 -21.16 -13.30
C ASP A 150 -4.70 -20.14 -14.32
N TYR A 151 -4.02 -20.64 -15.35
CA TYR A 151 -3.48 -19.80 -16.43
C TYR A 151 -4.58 -18.93 -17.10
N ASN A 152 -5.79 -19.48 -17.30
CA ASN A 152 -6.86 -18.73 -17.96
C ASN A 152 -7.42 -17.64 -17.06
N PHE A 153 -7.53 -17.92 -15.76
CA PHE A 153 -7.88 -16.94 -14.74
C PHE A 153 -6.89 -15.78 -14.76
N LEU A 154 -5.58 -16.03 -14.69
CA LEU A 154 -4.59 -14.95 -14.72
C LEU A 154 -4.61 -14.13 -16.02
N ILE A 155 -4.90 -14.76 -17.16
CA ILE A 155 -5.09 -14.03 -18.43
C ILE A 155 -6.32 -13.12 -18.36
N LYS A 156 -7.41 -13.55 -17.71
CA LYS A 156 -8.58 -12.69 -17.49
C LYS A 156 -8.27 -11.57 -16.49
N LEU A 157 -7.57 -11.87 -15.40
CA LEU A 157 -7.14 -10.91 -14.39
C LEU A 157 -6.27 -9.81 -15.03
N LYS A 158 -5.27 -10.20 -15.85
CA LYS A 158 -4.43 -9.26 -16.62
C LYS A 158 -5.26 -8.32 -17.50
N ARG A 159 -6.27 -8.87 -18.19
CA ARG A 159 -7.16 -8.07 -19.06
C ARG A 159 -8.02 -7.10 -18.26
N ALA A 160 -8.55 -7.55 -17.13
CA ALA A 160 -9.34 -6.71 -16.23
C ALA A 160 -8.50 -5.57 -15.65
N LEU A 161 -7.27 -5.84 -15.19
CA LEU A 161 -6.32 -4.81 -14.73
C LEU A 161 -6.06 -3.76 -15.83
N ASN A 162 -5.72 -4.20 -17.05
CA ASN A 162 -5.48 -3.28 -18.16
C ASN A 162 -6.71 -2.44 -18.51
N GLN A 163 -7.91 -3.04 -18.45
CA GLN A 163 -9.16 -2.30 -18.68
C GLN A 163 -9.40 -1.26 -17.60
N LEU A 164 -9.14 -1.60 -16.34
CA LEU A 164 -9.26 -0.70 -15.20
C LEU A 164 -8.31 0.50 -15.32
N ILE A 165 -7.03 0.26 -15.67
CA ILE A 165 -6.06 1.34 -15.92
C ILE A 165 -6.54 2.25 -17.05
N ILE A 166 -7.01 1.68 -18.17
CA ILE A 166 -7.54 2.47 -19.29
C ILE A 166 -8.76 3.31 -18.87
N LYS A 167 -9.67 2.76 -18.06
CA LYS A 167 -10.82 3.49 -17.50
C LYS A 167 -10.34 4.66 -16.63
N ALA A 168 -9.45 4.39 -15.69
CA ALA A 168 -8.89 5.39 -14.77
C ALA A 168 -8.24 6.56 -15.53
N VAL A 169 -7.42 6.26 -16.54
CA VAL A 169 -6.68 7.27 -17.32
C VAL A 169 -7.60 8.10 -18.22
N LYS A 170 -8.66 7.49 -18.79
CA LYS A 170 -9.64 8.23 -19.61
C LYS A 170 -10.53 9.15 -18.80
N GLY A 171 -10.78 8.78 -17.55
CA GLY A 171 -11.42 9.64 -16.55
C GLY A 171 -12.94 9.71 -16.56
N ASP A 172 -13.60 9.01 -17.48
CA ASP A 172 -15.06 8.87 -17.51
C ASP A 172 -15.48 7.69 -16.62
N ASP A 173 -16.26 7.97 -15.56
CA ASP A 173 -16.99 6.99 -14.75
C ASP A 173 -16.11 5.86 -14.16
N PHE A 174 -15.07 6.24 -13.42
CA PHE A 174 -14.17 5.29 -12.77
C PHE A 174 -14.83 4.67 -11.54
N ILE A 175 -15.62 3.61 -11.78
CA ILE A 175 -16.34 2.82 -10.78
C ILE A 175 -16.04 1.33 -11.00
N ALA A 176 -15.97 0.56 -9.92
CA ALA A 176 -15.92 -0.89 -9.96
C ALA A 176 -17.34 -1.47 -10.08
N HIS A 177 -17.61 -2.16 -11.19
CA HIS A 177 -18.89 -2.82 -11.44
C HIS A 177 -18.82 -4.33 -11.17
N LYS A 178 -17.61 -4.88 -11.03
CA LYS A 178 -17.35 -6.31 -10.92
C LYS A 178 -16.55 -6.63 -9.66
N PRO A 179 -16.80 -7.78 -9.00
CA PRO A 179 -15.98 -8.20 -7.86
C PRO A 179 -14.49 -8.29 -8.20
N ILE A 180 -14.12 -8.69 -9.42
CA ILE A 180 -12.71 -8.71 -9.83
C ILE A 180 -12.09 -7.31 -9.90
N GLU A 181 -12.86 -6.27 -10.22
CA GLU A 181 -12.35 -4.90 -10.28
C GLU A 181 -12.02 -4.40 -8.88
N GLU A 182 -12.86 -4.71 -7.88
CA GLU A 182 -12.57 -4.41 -6.47
C GLU A 182 -11.36 -5.19 -5.94
N ILE A 183 -11.26 -6.49 -6.25
CA ILE A 183 -10.10 -7.34 -5.90
C ILE A 183 -8.81 -6.78 -6.51
N ILE A 184 -8.86 -6.34 -7.77
CA ILE A 184 -7.71 -5.70 -8.43
C ILE A 184 -7.34 -4.40 -7.71
N LEU A 185 -8.31 -3.54 -7.39
CA LEU A 185 -8.05 -2.27 -6.73
C LEU A 185 -7.47 -2.46 -5.33
N LYS A 186 -8.03 -3.39 -4.54
CA LYS A 186 -7.46 -3.77 -3.24
C LYS A 186 -6.03 -4.29 -3.39
N SER A 187 -5.79 -5.16 -4.38
CA SER A 187 -4.45 -5.68 -4.67
C SER A 187 -3.48 -4.57 -5.07
N ILE A 188 -3.90 -3.59 -5.86
CA ILE A 188 -3.08 -2.42 -6.23
C ILE A 188 -2.66 -1.66 -4.96
N ILE A 189 -3.60 -1.37 -4.05
CA ILE A 189 -3.31 -0.66 -2.80
C ILE A 189 -2.34 -1.46 -1.92
N ASP A 190 -2.57 -2.76 -1.76
CA ASP A 190 -1.70 -3.62 -0.95
C ASP A 190 -0.28 -3.71 -1.55
N LYS A 191 -0.15 -3.76 -2.88
CA LYS A 191 1.16 -3.81 -3.54
C LYS A 191 1.90 -2.48 -3.45
N ALA A 192 1.19 -1.35 -3.40
CA ALA A 192 1.80 -0.03 -3.26
C ALA A 192 2.36 0.23 -1.85
N GLU A 193 1.88 -0.49 -0.83
CA GLU A 193 2.14 -0.20 0.59
C GLU A 193 3.63 0.02 0.91
N LEU A 194 4.52 -0.87 0.47
CA LEU A 194 5.94 -0.77 0.81
C LEU A 194 6.56 0.55 0.31
N LEU A 195 6.33 0.91 -0.95
CA LEU A 195 6.89 2.11 -1.55
C LEU A 195 6.18 3.38 -1.06
N MET A 196 4.87 3.30 -0.81
CA MET A 196 4.13 4.39 -0.16
C MET A 196 4.66 4.66 1.25
N GLN A 197 4.97 3.62 2.04
CA GLN A 197 5.59 3.78 3.35
C GLN A 197 7.00 4.39 3.28
N GLU A 198 7.79 4.06 2.25
CA GLU A 198 9.07 4.71 2.02
C GLU A 198 8.90 6.19 1.67
N MET A 199 7.88 6.53 0.88
CA MET A 199 7.54 7.93 0.56
C MET A 199 7.17 8.71 1.82
N LEU A 200 6.34 8.14 2.71
CA LEU A 200 5.91 8.76 3.96
C LEU A 200 7.08 9.24 4.83
N ILE A 201 8.19 8.50 4.86
CA ILE A 201 9.38 8.86 5.64
C ILE A 201 10.01 10.17 5.14
N ASN A 202 9.85 10.47 3.86
CA ASN A 202 10.45 11.61 3.20
C ASN A 202 9.52 12.85 3.15
N LEU A 203 8.24 12.70 3.52
CA LEU A 203 7.26 13.79 3.46
C LEU A 203 7.56 14.93 4.45
N ASN A 204 7.23 16.16 4.01
CA ASN A 204 7.18 17.31 4.91
C ASN A 204 5.90 17.24 5.78
N LYS A 205 5.72 18.20 6.70
CA LYS A 205 4.58 18.19 7.63
C LYS A 205 3.25 18.47 6.96
N ASP A 206 3.24 19.30 5.93
CA ASP A 206 2.02 19.74 5.26
C ASP A 206 1.48 18.61 4.37
N ASP A 207 2.37 17.84 3.76
CA ASP A 207 2.06 16.65 2.97
C ASP A 207 1.60 15.43 3.79
N PHE A 208 1.86 15.41 5.10
CA PHE A 208 1.52 14.26 5.95
C PHE A 208 0.01 14.08 6.15
N GLU A 209 -0.73 15.19 6.22
CA GLU A 209 -2.18 15.15 6.42
C GLU A 209 -2.89 14.61 5.17
N ASP A 210 -2.46 15.07 3.99
CA ASP A 210 -2.96 14.60 2.69
C ASP A 210 -2.59 13.13 2.44
N PHE A 211 -1.46 12.65 2.97
CA PHE A 211 -1.01 11.28 2.79
C PHE A 211 -1.87 10.28 3.57
N GLN A 212 -2.50 10.66 4.68
CA GLN A 212 -3.10 9.70 5.62
C GLN A 212 -4.20 8.80 5.01
N TYR A 213 -4.77 9.18 3.87
CA TYR A 213 -5.93 8.53 3.25
C TYR A 213 -5.62 7.87 1.90
N TRP A 214 -4.33 7.65 1.58
CA TRP A 214 -3.90 7.12 0.28
C TRP A 214 -4.39 5.69 -0.02
N ASP A 215 -4.72 4.91 1.01
CA ASP A 215 -5.13 3.51 0.97
C ASP A 215 -6.64 3.28 1.22
N GLU A 216 -7.35 4.28 1.78
CA GLU A 216 -8.77 4.15 2.12
C GLU A 216 -9.73 4.51 0.97
N TRP A 217 -9.26 5.27 -0.04
CA TRP A 217 -10.12 5.82 -1.10
C TRP A 217 -10.88 4.78 -1.92
N ILE A 218 -10.35 3.55 -2.02
CA ILE A 218 -11.03 2.47 -2.74
C ILE A 218 -12.36 2.11 -2.06
N TYR A 219 -12.46 2.21 -0.74
CA TYR A 219 -13.69 1.92 0.00
C TYR A 219 -14.71 3.05 -0.13
N ASP A 220 -14.24 4.30 -0.22
CA ASP A 220 -15.11 5.43 -0.58
C ASP A 220 -15.70 5.24 -1.99
N MET A 221 -14.94 4.65 -2.91
CA MET A 221 -15.41 4.30 -4.25
C MET A 221 -16.35 3.09 -4.26
N PHE A 222 -16.06 2.04 -3.48
CA PHE A 222 -16.91 0.86 -3.36
C PHE A 222 -18.24 1.17 -2.66
N GLY A 223 -18.25 2.15 -1.75
CA GLY A 223 -19.42 2.51 -0.95
C GLY A 223 -19.68 1.59 0.24
N ASP A 224 -18.82 0.60 0.46
CA ASP A 224 -18.85 -0.36 1.55
C ASP A 224 -17.44 -0.89 1.88
N ASN A 225 -17.37 -1.88 2.77
CA ASN A 225 -16.14 -2.61 3.10
C ASN A 225 -16.36 -4.13 2.98
N ASP A 226 -17.25 -4.53 2.08
CA ASP A 226 -17.73 -5.91 1.96
C ASP A 226 -16.62 -6.82 1.45
N ILE A 227 -15.75 -6.34 0.56
CA ILE A 227 -14.57 -7.07 0.09
C ILE A 227 -13.69 -7.53 1.25
N GLU A 228 -13.43 -6.66 2.22
CA GLU A 228 -12.62 -6.98 3.39
C GLU A 228 -13.32 -8.04 4.24
N ILE A 229 -14.63 -7.88 4.47
CA ILE A 229 -15.43 -8.80 5.29
C ILE A 229 -15.53 -10.18 4.66
N PHE A 230 -15.81 -10.28 3.36
CA PHE A 230 -16.14 -11.55 2.70
C PHE A 230 -14.95 -12.26 2.09
N LEU A 231 -13.86 -11.58 1.76
CA LEU A 231 -12.72 -12.17 1.06
C LEU A 231 -11.38 -12.08 1.81
N TYR A 232 -11.19 -11.11 2.71
CA TYR A 232 -9.90 -10.88 3.36
C TYR A 232 -9.92 -10.96 4.89
N SER A 233 -11.10 -11.12 5.50
CA SER A 233 -11.21 -11.25 6.96
C SER A 233 -11.07 -12.70 7.42
N ASP A 234 -10.42 -12.90 8.56
CA ASP A 234 -10.38 -14.20 9.26
C ASP A 234 -11.75 -14.62 9.84
N MET A 235 -12.80 -13.82 9.61
CA MET A 235 -14.12 -14.11 10.14
C MET A 235 -14.84 -15.14 9.27
N SER A 236 -15.38 -16.17 9.90
CA SER A 236 -16.14 -17.21 9.22
C SER A 236 -17.55 -16.72 8.87
N PHE A 237 -17.64 -15.87 7.85
CA PHE A 237 -18.91 -15.51 7.20
C PHE A 237 -19.11 -16.35 5.94
N PRO A 238 -20.35 -16.72 5.61
CA PRO A 238 -20.64 -17.19 4.27
C PRO A 238 -20.26 -16.11 3.25
N ILE A 239 -19.49 -16.48 2.23
CA ILE A 239 -19.18 -15.59 1.10
C ILE A 239 -20.50 -15.13 0.48
N ALA A 240 -20.69 -13.81 0.40
CA ALA A 240 -21.87 -13.22 -0.23
C ALA A 240 -21.97 -13.66 -1.71
N ASP A 241 -23.18 -13.66 -2.26
CA ASP A 241 -23.41 -14.18 -3.61
C ASP A 241 -22.53 -13.46 -4.65
N ASP A 242 -22.38 -12.15 -4.52
CA ASP A 242 -21.57 -11.34 -5.44
C ASP A 242 -20.08 -11.73 -5.43
N TYR A 243 -19.54 -12.13 -4.28
CA TYR A 243 -18.11 -12.48 -4.14
C TYR A 243 -17.80 -13.96 -4.37
N LYS A 244 -18.77 -14.77 -4.80
CA LYS A 244 -18.46 -16.14 -5.26
C LYS A 244 -17.59 -16.10 -6.52
N PHE A 245 -16.58 -16.97 -6.58
CA PHE A 245 -15.59 -16.98 -7.66
C PHE A 245 -16.20 -16.97 -9.07
N ASP A 246 -17.27 -17.74 -9.31
CA ASP A 246 -17.94 -17.81 -10.62
C ASP A 246 -18.50 -16.45 -11.09
N ASN A 247 -18.78 -15.54 -10.16
CA ASN A 247 -19.38 -14.23 -10.42
C ASN A 247 -18.35 -13.11 -10.61
N TRP A 248 -17.06 -13.36 -10.35
CA TRP A 248 -16.05 -12.29 -10.26
C TRP A 248 -15.92 -11.43 -11.52
N PHE A 249 -16.17 -11.98 -12.71
CA PHE A 249 -16.03 -11.27 -13.98
C PHE A 249 -17.35 -10.72 -14.54
N GLU A 250 -18.44 -10.86 -13.79
CA GLU A 250 -19.78 -10.40 -14.14
C GLU A 250 -20.07 -9.04 -13.51
N ASP A 251 -20.92 -8.24 -14.16
CA ASP A 251 -21.39 -6.97 -13.58
C ASP A 251 -22.35 -7.29 -12.43
N ARG A 252 -21.98 -6.88 -11.22
CA ARG A 252 -22.72 -7.15 -9.97
C ARG A 252 -23.01 -5.88 -9.17
N PHE A 253 -22.19 -4.85 -9.36
CA PHE A 253 -22.26 -3.60 -8.62
C PHE A 253 -22.65 -2.46 -9.54
N TYR A 254 -23.42 -1.51 -8.99
CA TYR A 254 -23.84 -0.29 -9.69
C TYR A 254 -24.45 -0.57 -11.08
N VAL A 255 -25.15 -1.70 -11.21
CA VAL A 255 -25.87 -2.04 -12.44
C VAL A 255 -27.10 -1.15 -12.46
N ASN A 256 -27.25 -0.33 -13.51
CA ASN A 256 -28.47 0.46 -13.66
C ASN A 256 -29.66 -0.51 -13.71
N ASP A 257 -30.59 -0.36 -12.75
CA ASP A 257 -31.91 -0.95 -12.80
C ASP A 257 -32.72 -0.24 -13.91
N ASP A 258 -32.35 -0.46 -15.17
CA ASP A 258 -33.20 -0.16 -16.32
C ASP A 258 -34.00 -1.42 -16.68
N GLU A 259 -34.98 -1.77 -15.82
CA GLU A 259 -36.19 -2.52 -16.21
C GLU A 259 -37.47 -1.74 -15.85
#